data_AF-A0A650F2H4-F1
#
_entry.id   AF-A0A650F2H4-F1
#
_cell.length_a   1.000
_cell.length_b   1.000
_cell.length_c   1.000
_cell.angle_alpha   90.00
_cell.angle_beta   90.00
_cell.angle_gamma   90.00
#
_symmetry.space_group_name_H-M   'P 1'
#
loop_
_entity.id
_entity.type
_entity.pdbx_description
1 polymer ?
#
loop_
_entity_poly.entity_id
_entity_poly.type
_entity_poly.pdbx_seq_one_letter_code
_entity_poly.pdbx_strand_id
1 'polypeptide(L)'
;MKKILLTVVVFVFCTCINTYSAQGYVFSAEDNLKPVYSQSLQISNTPYGEYLKYYNINAAKIDAEFISLSKNEEEKFLKTLTKDEKENYKYVKKVQKLIAKNNWNKVFDMYPNYLPAYLQYYDLNYQNNNYNEAIRILEKIRKLDAKGQVISSKLINYSFGILYFATNQYNMALNYFMIYKDTGDNFVISNIANCYYALENYTTAIEYAKKLKHLEYADKELLYSANFAIKNYIEANKYAQELLNENYNFGNLMRIYQTIDKDEQKLIYAYKARDVAQNDNQIVRVNKAIADIEQSKLEKSALKVTGFIKIPVWNDFAVQLPANVSAVEITQKQDNFFKTANSYLVKFSGQQLTNAFNSLNQDYNNYVQDKKNQFYQEEQLKAQQALIIEQQRNNMLQQEMIREQQIRNYLERQNYYFMSRPYYYHMRPRYIW
;
A
#
# COMPACT_ATOMS: atom_id res chain seq x y z
N MET A 1 -1.13 7.83 30.83
CA MET A 1 -1.83 9.06 30.42
C MET A 1 -1.58 9.27 28.92
N LYS A 2 -2.53 9.85 28.15
CA LYS A 2 -2.46 10.17 26.70
C LYS A 2 -2.04 9.03 25.74
N LYS A 3 -3.00 8.54 24.96
CA LYS A 3 -2.77 7.81 23.69
C LYS A 3 -2.14 8.76 22.66
N ILE A 4 -1.33 8.23 21.74
CA ILE A 4 -0.98 8.89 20.46
C ILE A 4 -1.22 7.87 19.33
N LEU A 5 -1.64 8.35 18.16
CA LEU A 5 -1.94 7.51 16.99
C LEU A 5 -0.69 6.77 16.49
N LEU A 6 -0.87 5.49 16.15
CA LEU A 6 0.11 4.73 15.37
C LEU A 6 -0.27 4.80 13.89
N THR A 7 -0.17 6.00 13.31
CA THR A 7 -0.18 6.19 11.86
C THR A 7 1.10 5.57 11.31
N VAL A 8 0.97 4.49 10.54
CA VAL A 8 2.11 3.77 9.93
C VAL A 8 2.68 4.61 8.78
N VAL A 9 3.50 5.60 9.12
CA VAL A 9 4.37 6.29 8.17
C VAL A 9 5.64 5.45 8.01
N VAL A 10 5.75 4.72 6.90
CA VAL A 10 6.95 3.93 6.57
C VAL A 10 8.06 4.88 6.11
N PHE A 11 8.72 5.53 7.08
CA PHE A 11 9.94 6.30 6.82
C PHE A 11 11.12 5.35 6.64
N VAL A 12 11.46 5.08 5.38
CA VAL A 12 12.70 4.38 5.02
C VAL A 12 13.85 5.39 5.04
N PHE A 13 14.67 5.37 6.09
CA PHE A 13 16.01 5.98 6.08
C PHE A 13 17.07 4.99 6.60
N CYS A 14 18.11 4.80 5.80
CA CYS A 14 18.90 3.59 5.76
C CYS A 14 19.86 3.34 6.95
N THR A 15 19.97 2.07 7.35
CA THR A 15 21.08 1.49 8.11
C THR A 15 21.54 0.06 7.77
N CYS A 16 20.82 -0.93 7.20
CA CYS A 16 19.45 -1.07 6.66
C CYS A 16 19.18 -0.18 5.41
N ILE A 17 18.03 -0.13 4.73
CA ILE A 17 16.72 -0.81 4.84
C ILE A 17 16.37 -1.34 3.43
N ASN A 18 15.57 -2.40 3.33
CA ASN A 18 15.11 -3.01 2.07
C ASN A 18 14.57 -1.99 1.04
N THR A 19 15.41 -1.58 0.10
CA THR A 19 15.04 -0.86 -1.11
C THR A 19 15.28 -1.77 -2.31
N TYR A 20 14.19 -2.18 -2.97
CA TYR A 20 14.29 -2.85 -4.26
C TYR A 20 14.72 -1.81 -5.29
N SER A 21 16.02 -1.75 -5.56
CA SER A 21 16.54 -1.08 -6.75
C SER A 21 15.99 -1.80 -7.97
N ALA A 22 15.19 -1.09 -8.77
CA ALA A 22 14.82 -1.56 -10.10
C ALA A 22 16.12 -1.87 -10.85
N GLN A 23 16.24 -3.09 -11.39
CA GLN A 23 17.38 -3.45 -12.23
C GLN A 23 17.25 -2.69 -13.55
N GLY A 24 17.83 -1.50 -13.58
CA GLY A 24 17.93 -0.68 -14.78
C GLY A 24 18.81 -1.39 -15.80
N TYR A 25 18.18 -2.10 -16.73
CA TYR A 25 18.83 -2.57 -17.95
C TYR A 25 19.24 -1.36 -18.78
N VAL A 26 20.45 -0.86 -18.53
CA VAL A 26 21.12 0.13 -19.36
C VAL A 26 21.32 -0.51 -20.73
N PHE A 27 20.52 -0.09 -21.71
CA PHE A 27 20.77 -0.43 -23.11
C PHE A 27 22.05 0.30 -23.55
N SER A 28 23.18 -0.40 -23.44
CA SER A 28 24.46 0.03 -23.99
C SER A 28 24.42 -0.08 -25.52
N ALA A 29 23.88 0.95 -26.17
CA ALA A 29 24.29 1.29 -27.51
C ALA A 29 25.73 1.83 -27.42
N GLU A 30 26.71 0.94 -27.59
CA GLU A 30 28.10 1.36 -27.73
C GLU A 30 28.25 2.13 -29.04
N ASP A 31 28.18 3.47 -28.97
CA ASP A 31 29.15 4.27 -29.70
C ASP A 31 29.37 5.66 -29.07
N ASN A 32 30.62 5.94 -28.71
CA ASN A 32 31.20 7.26 -28.44
C ASN A 32 30.47 8.22 -27.46
N LEU A 33 30.87 8.15 -26.18
CA LEU A 33 30.71 9.24 -25.22
C LEU A 33 31.42 10.53 -25.70
N LYS A 34 30.65 11.46 -26.28
CA LYS A 34 31.00 12.89 -26.35
C LYS A 34 29.77 13.72 -25.94
N PRO A 35 29.92 14.75 -25.09
CA PRO A 35 28.82 15.66 -24.80
C PRO A 35 28.50 16.48 -26.08
N VAL A 36 27.34 16.22 -26.70
CA VAL A 36 26.97 16.85 -27.98
C VAL A 36 26.42 18.27 -27.76
N TYR A 37 27.28 19.14 -27.24
CA TYR A 37 27.26 20.56 -27.62
C TYR A 37 28.16 20.71 -28.85
N SER A 38 27.77 21.59 -29.78
CA SER A 38 28.45 21.86 -31.06
C SER A 38 28.28 20.82 -32.21
N GLN A 39 27.06 20.37 -32.49
CA GLN A 39 26.65 20.15 -33.89
C GLN A 39 25.22 20.62 -34.16
N SER A 40 25.13 21.83 -34.72
CA SER A 40 24.00 22.42 -35.45
C SER A 40 22.60 21.82 -35.25
N LEU A 41 21.97 22.12 -34.10
CA LEU A 41 20.51 22.33 -34.08
C LEU A 41 20.20 23.65 -34.83
N GLN A 42 20.37 23.64 -36.16
CA GLN A 42 19.81 24.66 -37.04
C GLN A 42 18.29 24.41 -37.14
N ILE A 43 17.57 24.88 -36.11
CA ILE A 43 16.11 24.75 -36.00
C ILE A 43 15.46 25.75 -36.98
N SER A 44 15.44 25.39 -38.26
CA SER A 44 14.66 26.11 -39.26
C SER A 44 13.17 25.93 -38.96
N ASN A 45 12.51 27.06 -38.68
CA ASN A 45 11.06 27.18 -38.49
C ASN A 45 10.45 26.44 -37.28
N THR A 46 10.91 26.75 -36.06
CA THR A 46 10.11 26.56 -34.83
C THR A 46 10.52 27.52 -33.70
N PRO A 47 9.59 28.30 -33.08
CA PRO A 47 9.92 29.36 -32.11
C PRO A 47 10.25 28.86 -30.70
N TYR A 48 10.69 27.59 -30.56
CA TYR A 48 10.90 26.92 -29.27
C TYR A 48 12.37 26.64 -28.94
N GLY A 49 13.30 26.86 -29.87
CA GLY A 49 14.69 26.40 -29.75
C GLY A 49 15.61 27.25 -28.86
N GLU A 50 15.43 28.58 -28.84
CA GLU A 50 16.50 29.51 -28.41
C GLU A 50 16.85 29.44 -26.92
N TYR A 51 15.93 28.96 -26.08
CA TYR A 51 16.12 28.78 -24.64
C TYR A 51 16.55 27.36 -24.24
N LEU A 52 16.41 26.35 -25.11
CA LEU A 52 16.71 24.94 -24.77
C LEU A 52 18.19 24.72 -24.44
N LYS A 53 19.10 25.47 -25.09
CA LYS A 53 20.56 25.44 -24.83
C LYS A 53 20.98 25.85 -23.41
N TYR A 54 20.06 26.36 -22.59
CA TYR A 54 20.29 26.68 -21.18
C TYR A 54 19.82 25.55 -20.24
N TYR A 55 19.52 24.36 -20.79
CA TYR A 55 19.06 23.18 -20.07
C TYR A 55 19.88 21.95 -20.46
N ASN A 56 20.09 21.06 -19.50
CA ASN A 56 20.40 19.67 -19.77
C ASN A 56 19.06 18.95 -20.03
N ILE A 57 18.92 18.28 -21.17
CA ILE A 57 17.71 17.53 -21.54
C ILE A 57 18.11 16.07 -21.76
N ASN A 58 17.49 15.15 -21.03
CA ASN A 58 17.83 13.73 -21.11
C ASN A 58 17.10 13.06 -22.29
N ALA A 59 17.84 12.39 -23.18
CA ALA A 59 17.23 11.64 -24.29
C ALA A 59 16.41 10.41 -23.83
N ALA A 60 16.65 9.92 -22.61
CA ALA A 60 16.01 8.74 -22.03
C ALA A 60 14.98 9.05 -20.92
N LYS A 61 14.83 10.32 -20.50
CA LYS A 61 13.90 10.74 -19.44
C LYS A 61 13.23 12.06 -19.79
N ILE A 62 11.95 12.20 -19.43
CA ILE A 62 11.18 13.43 -19.68
C ILE A 62 11.51 14.46 -18.58
N ASP A 63 12.63 15.16 -18.74
CA ASP A 63 13.08 16.22 -17.83
C ASP A 63 13.76 17.38 -18.58
N ALA A 64 14.10 18.44 -17.84
CA ALA A 64 14.93 19.54 -18.31
C ALA A 64 15.58 20.25 -17.11
N GLU A 65 16.80 19.85 -16.75
CA GLU A 65 17.54 20.49 -15.66
C GLU A 65 18.09 21.85 -16.13
N PHE A 66 17.82 22.93 -15.39
CA PHE A 66 18.36 24.25 -15.73
C PHE A 66 19.85 24.35 -15.39
N ILE A 67 20.66 24.83 -16.35
CA ILE A 67 22.11 25.01 -16.17
C ILE A 67 22.35 26.19 -15.22
N SER A 68 22.44 25.87 -13.93
CA SER A 68 22.74 26.82 -12.86
C SER A 68 24.24 27.14 -12.83
N LEU A 69 24.58 28.42 -13.03
CA LEU A 69 25.95 28.93 -12.99
C LEU A 69 26.19 29.69 -11.69
N SER A 70 27.40 29.64 -11.13
CA SER A 70 27.79 30.59 -10.08
C SER A 70 27.88 32.01 -10.65
N LYS A 71 27.83 33.03 -9.78
CA LYS A 71 27.91 34.45 -10.20
C LYS A 71 29.11 34.74 -11.11
N ASN A 72 30.27 34.16 -10.80
CA ASN A 72 31.51 34.38 -11.55
C ASN A 72 31.54 33.67 -12.91
N GLU A 73 30.75 32.60 -13.07
CA GLU A 73 30.56 31.89 -14.34
C GLU A 73 29.48 32.56 -15.18
N GLU A 74 28.38 32.98 -14.56
CA GLU A 74 27.31 33.78 -15.19
C GLU A 74 27.86 35.09 -15.76
N GLU A 75 28.72 35.82 -15.03
CA GLU A 75 29.39 37.03 -15.52
C GLU A 75 30.39 36.78 -16.67
N LYS A 76 30.92 35.57 -16.82
CA LYS A 76 31.78 35.18 -17.96
C LYS A 76 30.93 34.73 -19.15
N PHE A 77 29.94 33.88 -18.93
CA PHE A 77 29.00 33.38 -19.92
C PHE A 77 28.19 34.52 -20.57
N LEU A 78 27.71 35.48 -19.77
CA LEU A 78 27.07 36.68 -20.29
C LEU A 78 27.98 37.53 -21.19
N LYS A 79 29.31 37.35 -21.20
CA LYS A 79 30.20 38.05 -22.14
C LYS A 79 30.28 37.34 -23.50
N THR A 80 30.04 36.03 -23.57
CA THR A 80 30.06 35.26 -24.83
C THR A 80 28.73 35.28 -25.60
N LEU A 81 27.62 35.64 -24.95
CA LEU A 81 26.29 35.70 -25.58
C LEU A 81 26.08 36.97 -26.42
N THR A 82 25.31 36.87 -27.52
CA THR A 82 24.80 38.03 -28.27
C THR A 82 23.76 38.83 -27.47
N LYS A 83 23.29 39.96 -28.02
CA LYS A 83 22.26 40.80 -27.39
C LYS A 83 20.95 40.03 -27.15
N ASP A 84 20.50 39.28 -28.15
CA ASP A 84 19.19 38.62 -28.11
C ASP A 84 19.26 37.35 -27.26
N GLU A 85 20.40 36.64 -27.30
CA GLU A 85 20.70 35.55 -26.38
C GLU A 85 20.68 35.99 -24.90
N LYS A 86 21.16 37.20 -24.58
CA LYS A 86 21.09 37.78 -23.23
C LYS A 86 19.65 38.04 -22.78
N GLU A 87 18.77 38.52 -23.66
CA GLU A 87 17.35 38.69 -23.32
C GLU A 87 16.65 37.33 -23.15
N ASN A 88 16.97 36.34 -23.99
CA ASN A 88 16.51 34.96 -23.80
C ASN A 88 17.00 34.36 -22.47
N TYR A 89 18.25 34.58 -22.08
CA TYR A 89 18.77 34.12 -20.77
C TYR A 89 18.06 34.84 -19.61
N LYS A 90 17.83 36.16 -19.70
CA LYS A 90 17.02 36.90 -18.72
C LYS A 90 15.59 36.39 -18.63
N TYR A 91 14.98 35.99 -19.75
CA TYR A 91 13.66 35.36 -19.78
C TYR A 91 13.69 34.01 -19.05
N VAL A 92 14.64 33.13 -19.35
CA VAL A 92 14.83 31.85 -18.64
C VAL A 92 14.96 32.06 -17.13
N LYS A 93 15.81 33.01 -16.70
CA LYS A 93 16.02 33.33 -15.26
C LYS A 93 14.74 33.86 -14.59
N LYS A 94 13.84 34.55 -15.31
CA LYS A 94 12.52 34.96 -14.77
C LYS A 94 11.63 33.75 -14.50
N VAL A 95 11.54 32.79 -15.44
CA VAL A 95 10.75 31.55 -15.24
C VAL A 95 11.33 30.74 -14.09
N GLN A 96 12.65 30.52 -14.08
CA GLN A 96 13.35 29.75 -13.05
C GLN A 96 13.18 30.36 -11.64
N LYS A 97 13.12 31.69 -11.52
CA LYS A 97 12.84 32.40 -10.25
C LYS A 97 11.40 32.21 -9.74
N LEU A 98 10.46 31.74 -10.57
CA LEU A 98 9.11 31.32 -10.14
C LEU A 98 9.08 29.82 -9.81
N ILE A 99 9.77 28.98 -10.59
CA ILE A 99 9.93 27.54 -10.35
C ILE A 99 10.60 27.29 -9.00
N ALA A 100 11.70 27.98 -8.69
CA ALA A 100 12.38 27.93 -7.40
C ALA A 100 11.57 28.50 -6.22
N LYS A 101 10.36 29.04 -6.48
CA LYS A 101 9.36 29.45 -5.49
C LYS A 101 8.11 28.56 -5.49
N ASN A 102 8.16 27.42 -6.19
CA ASN A 102 7.05 26.47 -6.39
C ASN A 102 5.77 27.11 -6.98
N ASN A 103 5.88 28.26 -7.65
CA ASN A 103 4.73 29.04 -8.13
C ASN A 103 4.33 28.64 -9.56
N TRP A 104 3.95 27.37 -9.72
CA TRP A 104 3.69 26.74 -11.02
C TRP A 104 2.49 27.35 -11.75
N ASN A 105 1.42 27.73 -11.04
CA ASN A 105 0.28 28.42 -11.65
C ASN A 105 0.75 29.67 -12.40
N LYS A 106 1.50 30.56 -11.73
CA LYS A 106 2.03 31.78 -12.36
C LYS A 106 3.04 31.49 -13.48
N VAL A 107 3.77 30.37 -13.42
CA VAL A 107 4.62 29.92 -14.53
C VAL A 107 3.77 29.59 -15.76
N PHE A 108 2.67 28.84 -15.60
CA PHE A 108 1.81 28.45 -16.72
C PHE A 108 0.91 29.60 -17.21
N ASP A 109 0.48 30.50 -16.33
CA ASP A 109 -0.29 31.69 -16.70
C ASP A 109 0.55 32.67 -17.54
N MET A 110 1.80 32.94 -17.14
CA MET A 110 2.69 33.88 -17.82
C MET A 110 3.45 33.27 -18.99
N TYR A 111 3.72 31.96 -18.95
CA TYR A 111 4.59 31.26 -19.91
C TYR A 111 3.95 29.97 -20.45
N PRO A 112 2.69 30.01 -20.96
CA PRO A 112 1.88 28.82 -21.28
C PRO A 112 2.42 27.91 -22.38
N ASN A 113 3.49 28.29 -23.07
CA ASN A 113 4.12 27.51 -24.14
C ASN A 113 5.62 27.27 -23.91
N TYR A 114 6.13 27.50 -22.70
CA TYR A 114 7.55 27.34 -22.37
C TYR A 114 7.86 25.89 -21.97
N LEU A 115 8.24 25.07 -22.96
CA LEU A 115 8.41 23.62 -22.84
C LEU A 115 9.26 23.17 -21.62
N PRO A 116 10.41 23.78 -21.27
CA PRO A 116 11.22 23.32 -20.15
C PRO A 116 10.48 23.33 -18.80
N ALA A 117 9.56 24.28 -18.57
CA ALA A 117 8.77 24.29 -17.34
C ALA A 117 7.80 23.10 -17.27
N TYR A 118 7.22 22.68 -18.40
CA TYR A 118 6.38 21.49 -18.46
C TYR A 118 7.21 20.21 -18.26
N LEU A 119 8.43 20.13 -18.79
CA LEU A 119 9.34 19.01 -18.56
C LEU A 119 9.74 18.89 -17.07
N GLN A 120 10.15 19.99 -16.43
CA GLN A 120 10.46 20.02 -14.99
C GLN A 120 9.24 19.66 -14.13
N TYR A 121 8.06 20.16 -14.48
CA TYR A 121 6.83 19.90 -13.72
C TYR A 121 6.27 18.49 -13.93
N TYR A 122 6.49 17.89 -15.11
CA TYR A 122 6.23 16.48 -15.34
C TYR A 122 7.06 15.62 -14.39
N ASP A 123 8.38 15.83 -14.38
CA ASP A 123 9.31 15.07 -13.55
C ASP A 123 9.00 15.22 -12.05
N LEU A 124 8.72 16.46 -11.60
CA LEU A 124 8.27 16.74 -10.23
C LEU A 124 6.99 15.97 -9.87
N ASN A 125 5.98 15.92 -10.74
CA ASN A 125 4.74 15.19 -10.44
C ASN A 125 4.93 13.67 -10.53
N TYR A 126 5.77 13.19 -11.45
CA TYR A 126 6.12 11.77 -11.57
C TYR A 126 6.83 11.27 -10.30
N GLN A 127 7.86 11.97 -9.84
CA GLN A 127 8.59 11.64 -8.60
C GLN A 127 7.71 11.68 -7.35
N ASN A 128 6.74 12.62 -7.30
CA ASN A 128 5.76 12.71 -6.21
C ASN A 128 4.58 11.72 -6.35
N ASN A 129 4.61 10.77 -7.29
CA ASN A 129 3.53 9.83 -7.59
C ASN A 129 2.18 10.50 -7.96
N ASN A 130 2.18 11.77 -8.34
CA ASN A 130 0.99 12.51 -8.77
C ASN A 130 0.67 12.22 -10.25
N TYR A 131 0.40 10.96 -10.54
CA TYR A 131 0.33 10.43 -11.90
C TYR A 131 -0.79 11.06 -12.75
N ASN A 132 -1.91 11.45 -12.15
CA ASN A 132 -3.00 12.15 -12.85
C ASN A 132 -2.55 13.52 -13.40
N GLU A 133 -1.77 14.27 -12.61
CA GLU A 133 -1.20 15.54 -13.08
C GLU A 133 -0.05 15.30 -14.07
N ALA A 134 0.78 14.27 -13.85
CA ALA A 134 1.81 13.89 -14.82
C ALA A 134 1.21 13.56 -16.20
N ILE A 135 0.06 12.88 -16.28
CA ILE A 135 -0.69 12.66 -17.54
C ILE A 135 -1.12 13.99 -18.17
N ARG A 136 -1.73 14.90 -17.39
CA ARG A 136 -2.19 16.21 -17.86
C ARG A 136 -1.04 17.05 -18.45
N ILE A 137 0.13 16.99 -17.81
CA ILE A 137 1.34 17.69 -18.26
C ILE A 137 1.99 16.98 -19.45
N LEU A 138 2.00 15.65 -19.50
CA LEU A 138 2.51 14.87 -20.64
C LEU A 138 1.70 15.13 -21.92
N GLU A 139 0.39 15.31 -21.81
CA GLU A 139 -0.44 15.79 -22.91
C GLU A 139 -0.01 17.17 -23.42
N LYS A 140 0.30 18.10 -22.51
CA LYS A 140 0.75 19.46 -22.88
C LYS A 140 2.15 19.44 -23.49
N ILE A 141 3.05 18.57 -23.01
CA ILE A 141 4.36 18.30 -23.64
C ILE A 141 4.14 17.77 -25.06
N ARG A 142 3.33 16.72 -25.26
CA ARG A 142 3.01 16.17 -26.58
C ARG A 142 2.38 17.19 -27.54
N LYS A 143 1.62 18.16 -27.02
CA LYS A 143 1.02 19.25 -27.82
C LYS A 143 2.01 20.37 -28.17
N LEU A 144 3.02 20.61 -27.33
CA LEU A 144 4.09 21.60 -27.59
C LEU A 144 5.17 21.05 -28.51
N ASP A 145 5.61 19.81 -28.28
CA ASP A 145 6.57 19.09 -29.13
C ASP A 145 5.85 18.04 -30.00
N ALA A 146 4.87 18.49 -30.78
CA ALA A 146 4.06 17.62 -31.63
C ALA A 146 4.85 16.92 -32.76
N LYS A 147 6.12 17.29 -32.97
CA LYS A 147 7.05 16.68 -33.92
C LYS A 147 8.06 15.72 -33.25
N GLY A 148 8.14 15.69 -31.91
CA GLY A 148 9.12 14.90 -31.17
C GLY A 148 10.57 15.34 -31.39
N GLN A 149 10.81 16.64 -31.55
CA GLN A 149 12.12 17.25 -31.83
C GLN A 149 12.98 17.44 -30.57
N VAL A 150 12.38 17.43 -29.39
CA VAL A 150 13.05 17.61 -28.08
C VAL A 150 12.91 16.33 -27.26
N ILE A 151 11.70 15.77 -27.17
CA ILE A 151 11.42 14.49 -26.49
C ILE A 151 10.83 13.52 -27.52
N SER A 152 11.46 12.37 -27.72
CA SER A 152 11.02 11.43 -28.75
C SER A 152 9.58 10.94 -28.49
N SER A 153 8.76 10.87 -29.55
CA SER A 153 7.39 10.36 -29.46
C SER A 153 7.31 8.92 -28.92
N LYS A 154 8.39 8.15 -29.05
CA LYS A 154 8.54 6.82 -28.43
C LYS A 154 8.57 6.91 -26.91
N LEU A 155 9.32 7.85 -26.34
CA LEU A 155 9.39 8.05 -24.88
C LEU A 155 8.06 8.61 -24.34
N ILE A 156 7.45 9.57 -25.04
CA ILE A 156 6.11 10.11 -24.70
C ILE A 156 5.07 8.98 -24.60
N ASN A 157 4.96 8.13 -25.63
CA ASN A 157 3.98 7.04 -25.66
C ASN A 157 4.26 5.96 -24.59
N TYR A 158 5.53 5.64 -24.33
CA TYR A 158 5.93 4.70 -23.28
C TYR A 158 5.58 5.24 -21.88
N SER A 159 5.84 6.52 -21.62
CA SER A 159 5.43 7.18 -20.37
C SER A 159 3.91 7.25 -20.20
N PHE A 160 3.13 7.44 -21.27
CA PHE A 160 1.67 7.29 -21.19
C PHE A 160 1.26 5.87 -20.77
N GLY A 161 1.87 4.82 -21.33
CA GLY A 161 1.61 3.43 -20.93
C GLY A 161 1.80 3.21 -19.43
N ILE A 162 2.96 3.61 -18.88
CA ILE A 162 3.28 3.51 -17.45
C ILE A 162 2.30 4.31 -16.58
N LEU A 163 1.98 5.55 -16.98
CA LEU A 163 1.09 6.41 -16.20
C LEU A 163 -0.37 5.94 -16.19
N TYR A 164 -0.87 5.44 -17.33
CA TYR A 164 -2.20 4.84 -17.39
C TYR A 164 -2.24 3.52 -16.59
N PHE A 165 -1.15 2.74 -16.55
CA PHE A 165 -1.05 1.56 -15.70
C PHE A 165 -1.11 1.93 -14.21
N ALA A 166 -0.25 2.85 -13.77
CA ALA A 166 -0.18 3.33 -12.39
C ALA A 166 -1.45 4.06 -11.90
N THR A 167 -2.34 4.46 -12.81
CA THR A 167 -3.67 5.04 -12.49
C THR A 167 -4.82 4.06 -12.69
N ASN A 168 -4.55 2.75 -12.87
CA ASN A 168 -5.53 1.68 -13.10
C ASN A 168 -6.35 1.82 -14.41
N GLN A 169 -5.91 2.64 -15.35
CA GLN A 169 -6.55 2.86 -16.65
C GLN A 169 -6.09 1.80 -17.67
N TYR A 170 -6.23 0.52 -17.32
CA TYR A 170 -5.59 -0.62 -18.00
C TYR A 170 -5.88 -0.69 -19.51
N ASN A 171 -7.07 -0.31 -19.97
CA ASN A 171 -7.39 -0.22 -21.41
C ASN A 171 -6.54 0.82 -22.14
N MET A 172 -6.29 1.99 -21.53
CA MET A 172 -5.41 3.01 -22.11
C MET A 172 -3.95 2.56 -22.04
N ALA A 173 -3.52 1.99 -20.91
CA ALA A 173 -2.17 1.47 -20.73
C ALA A 173 -1.83 0.41 -21.81
N LEU A 174 -2.72 -0.57 -22.00
CA LEU A 174 -2.62 -1.61 -23.03
C LEU A 174 -2.47 -1.01 -24.44
N ASN A 175 -3.28 0.00 -24.79
CA ASN A 175 -3.19 0.66 -26.09
C ASN A 175 -1.81 1.28 -26.36
N TYR A 176 -1.15 1.84 -25.35
CA TYR A 176 0.21 2.36 -25.49
C TYR A 176 1.28 1.25 -25.47
N PHE A 177 1.18 0.25 -24.60
CA PHE A 177 2.16 -0.85 -24.56
C PHE A 177 2.11 -1.73 -25.81
N MET A 178 0.93 -1.93 -26.41
CA MET A 178 0.76 -2.73 -27.63
C MET A 178 1.49 -2.16 -28.86
N ILE A 179 1.87 -0.88 -28.85
CA ILE A 179 2.76 -0.26 -29.86
C ILE A 179 4.15 -0.92 -29.85
N TYR A 180 4.57 -1.47 -28.71
CA TYR A 180 5.91 -2.02 -28.47
C TYR A 180 5.92 -3.55 -28.30
N LYS A 181 4.77 -4.24 -28.49
CA LYS A 181 4.61 -5.69 -28.23
C LYS A 181 5.66 -6.57 -28.93
N ASP A 182 6.12 -6.15 -30.12
CA ASP A 182 7.04 -6.91 -30.98
C ASP A 182 8.52 -6.54 -30.76
N THR A 183 8.83 -5.67 -29.79
CA THR A 183 10.23 -5.28 -29.45
C THR A 183 11.01 -6.39 -28.73
N GLY A 184 10.33 -7.37 -28.15
CA GLY A 184 10.95 -8.38 -27.30
C GLY A 184 11.40 -7.87 -25.91
N ASP A 185 10.95 -6.68 -25.51
CA ASP A 185 11.16 -6.10 -24.18
C ASP A 185 10.30 -6.81 -23.12
N ASN A 186 10.96 -7.43 -22.14
CA ASN A 186 10.30 -8.12 -21.03
C ASN A 186 9.39 -7.17 -20.21
N PHE A 187 9.78 -5.91 -20.01
CA PHE A 187 8.97 -4.96 -19.23
C PHE A 187 7.65 -4.67 -19.95
N VAL A 188 7.70 -4.41 -21.26
CA VAL A 188 6.50 -4.23 -22.09
C VAL A 188 5.62 -5.48 -22.06
N ILE A 189 6.21 -6.67 -22.25
CA ILE A 189 5.48 -7.94 -22.30
C ILE A 189 4.80 -8.24 -20.95
N SER A 190 5.48 -8.02 -19.82
CA SER A 190 4.90 -8.20 -18.49
C SER A 190 3.81 -7.16 -18.20
N ASN A 191 3.99 -5.90 -18.59
CA ASN A 191 2.94 -4.87 -18.43
C ASN A 191 1.70 -5.17 -19.29
N ILE A 192 1.86 -5.71 -20.50
CA ILE A 192 0.75 -6.21 -21.33
C ILE A 192 0.03 -7.37 -20.63
N ALA A 193 0.76 -8.34 -20.08
CA ALA A 193 0.19 -9.45 -19.33
C ALA A 193 -0.60 -8.98 -18.10
N ASN A 194 -0.05 -8.04 -17.34
CA ASN A 194 -0.71 -7.41 -16.19
C ASN A 194 -1.96 -6.62 -16.60
N CYS A 195 -1.93 -5.88 -17.72
CA CYS A 195 -3.12 -5.22 -18.26
C CYS A 195 -4.23 -6.21 -18.61
N TYR A 196 -3.91 -7.32 -19.30
CA TYR A 196 -4.92 -8.34 -19.62
C TYR A 196 -5.45 -9.04 -18.36
N TYR A 197 -4.61 -9.28 -17.36
CA TYR A 197 -5.03 -9.86 -16.07
C TYR A 197 -5.99 -8.92 -15.32
N ALA A 198 -5.67 -7.63 -15.23
CA ALA A 198 -6.52 -6.62 -14.58
C ALA A 198 -7.82 -6.30 -15.36
N LEU A 199 -7.90 -6.71 -16.62
CA LEU A 199 -9.09 -6.70 -17.47
C LEU A 199 -9.81 -8.07 -17.51
N GLU A 200 -9.48 -8.97 -16.58
CA GLU A 200 -10.02 -10.33 -16.41
C GLU A 200 -9.84 -11.28 -17.62
N ASN A 201 -9.04 -10.90 -18.63
CA ASN A 201 -8.63 -11.77 -19.73
C ASN A 201 -7.40 -12.62 -19.31
N TYR A 202 -7.66 -13.54 -18.38
CA TYR A 202 -6.64 -14.43 -17.81
C TYR A 202 -5.91 -15.27 -18.88
N THR A 203 -6.59 -15.70 -19.94
CA THR A 203 -6.00 -16.50 -21.02
C THR A 203 -4.92 -15.70 -21.76
N THR A 204 -5.24 -14.51 -22.26
CA THR A 204 -4.25 -13.67 -22.95
C THR A 204 -3.17 -13.14 -22.01
N ALA A 205 -3.47 -12.94 -20.71
CA ALA A 205 -2.45 -12.64 -19.71
C ALA A 205 -1.39 -13.76 -19.61
N ILE A 206 -1.83 -15.04 -19.57
CA ILE A 206 -0.93 -16.20 -19.57
C ILE A 206 -0.14 -16.28 -20.88
N GLU A 207 -0.77 -16.03 -22.03
CA GLU A 207 -0.11 -16.03 -23.34
C GLU A 207 1.01 -14.99 -23.45
N TYR A 208 0.86 -13.80 -22.86
CA TYR A 208 1.94 -12.80 -22.84
C TYR A 208 3.00 -13.10 -21.79
N ALA A 209 2.63 -13.48 -20.56
CA ALA A 209 3.60 -13.82 -19.52
C ALA A 209 4.50 -15.01 -19.94
N LYS A 210 3.97 -15.99 -20.70
CA LYS A 210 4.77 -17.11 -21.25
C LYS A 210 5.73 -16.72 -22.39
N LYS A 211 5.76 -15.46 -22.85
CA LYS A 211 6.77 -14.94 -23.80
C LYS A 211 8.01 -14.37 -23.11
N LEU A 212 7.98 -14.19 -21.79
CA LEU A 212 9.09 -13.66 -21.01
C LEU A 212 10.24 -14.68 -20.97
N LYS A 213 11.46 -14.21 -21.28
CA LYS A 213 12.67 -15.07 -21.33
C LYS A 213 13.07 -15.59 -19.95
N HIS A 214 12.81 -14.78 -18.93
CA HIS A 214 12.99 -15.06 -17.52
C HIS A 214 11.75 -14.54 -16.80
N LEU A 215 11.22 -15.33 -15.86
CA LEU A 215 10.05 -14.95 -15.06
C LEU A 215 10.54 -14.41 -13.72
N GLU A 216 10.26 -13.15 -13.41
CA GLU A 216 10.45 -12.61 -12.07
C GLU A 216 9.35 -13.11 -11.14
N TYR A 217 9.53 -12.95 -9.82
CA TYR A 217 8.57 -13.40 -8.81
C TYR A 217 7.15 -12.86 -9.09
N ALA A 218 7.02 -11.60 -9.52
CA ALA A 218 5.74 -10.99 -9.89
C ALA A 218 5.08 -11.66 -11.11
N ASP A 219 5.85 -12.05 -12.13
CA ASP A 219 5.31 -12.76 -13.30
C ASP A 219 4.80 -14.16 -12.91
N LYS A 220 5.47 -14.81 -11.95
CA LYS A 220 5.05 -16.10 -11.37
C LYS A 220 3.79 -15.94 -10.52
N GLU A 221 3.64 -14.84 -9.77
CA GLU A 221 2.40 -14.54 -9.04
C GLU A 221 1.23 -14.26 -9.99
N LEU A 222 1.46 -13.56 -11.11
CA LEU A 222 0.47 -13.36 -12.16
C LEU A 222 0.09 -14.69 -12.84
N LEU A 223 1.08 -15.50 -13.22
CA LEU A 223 0.85 -16.82 -13.84
C LEU A 223 0.14 -17.80 -12.90
N TYR A 224 0.47 -17.82 -11.60
CA TYR A 224 -0.29 -18.53 -10.58
C TYR A 224 -1.75 -18.07 -10.58
N SER A 225 -1.98 -16.75 -10.43
CA SER A 225 -3.31 -16.19 -10.18
C SER A 225 -4.22 -16.33 -11.41
N ALA A 226 -3.68 -16.13 -12.61
CA ALA A 226 -4.40 -16.31 -13.87
C ALA A 226 -4.78 -17.79 -14.10
N ASN A 227 -3.86 -18.74 -13.89
CA ASN A 227 -4.17 -20.17 -14.01
C ASN A 227 -5.18 -20.61 -12.94
N PHE A 228 -5.10 -20.07 -11.72
CA PHE A 228 -6.07 -20.33 -10.67
C PHE A 228 -7.47 -19.80 -11.03
N ALA A 229 -7.58 -18.60 -11.59
CA ALA A 229 -8.85 -18.01 -12.03
C ALA A 229 -9.56 -18.84 -13.11
N ILE A 230 -8.81 -19.36 -14.11
CA ILE A 230 -9.36 -20.28 -15.13
C ILE A 230 -9.47 -21.75 -14.64
N LYS A 231 -9.24 -22.01 -13.35
CA LYS A 231 -9.30 -23.34 -12.71
C LYS A 231 -8.29 -24.37 -13.25
N ASN A 232 -7.22 -23.90 -13.91
CA ASN A 232 -6.08 -24.72 -14.32
C ASN A 232 -5.15 -24.97 -13.12
N TYR A 233 -5.64 -25.73 -12.14
CA TYR A 233 -4.93 -25.94 -10.87
C TYR A 233 -3.60 -26.68 -11.02
N ILE A 234 -3.40 -27.45 -12.10
CA ILE A 234 -2.12 -28.14 -12.38
C ILE A 234 -1.01 -27.14 -12.66
N GLU A 235 -1.21 -26.23 -13.62
CA GLU A 235 -0.22 -25.20 -13.96
C GLU A 235 -0.13 -24.13 -12.84
N ALA A 236 -1.24 -23.83 -12.15
CA ALA A 236 -1.19 -22.98 -10.97
C ALA A 236 -0.35 -23.61 -9.83
N ASN A 237 -0.44 -24.93 -9.60
CA ASN A 237 0.36 -25.60 -8.58
C ASN A 237 1.85 -25.52 -8.88
N LYS A 238 2.25 -25.70 -10.14
CA LYS A 238 3.64 -25.52 -10.58
C LYS A 238 4.19 -24.15 -10.17
N TYR A 239 3.49 -23.06 -10.53
CA TYR A 239 3.93 -21.71 -10.14
C TYR A 239 3.86 -21.49 -8.62
N ALA A 240 2.91 -22.11 -7.91
CA ALA A 240 2.87 -22.08 -6.45
C ALA A 240 4.09 -22.74 -5.78
N GLN A 241 4.61 -23.84 -6.37
CA GLN A 241 5.85 -24.50 -5.92
C GLN A 241 7.07 -23.63 -6.21
N GLU A 242 7.17 -23.03 -7.40
CA GLU A 242 8.26 -22.08 -7.72
C GLU A 242 8.29 -20.90 -6.73
N LEU A 243 7.13 -20.29 -6.48
CA LEU A 243 6.97 -19.19 -5.52
C LEU A 243 7.34 -19.60 -4.08
N LEU A 244 7.01 -20.82 -3.66
CA LEU A 244 7.41 -21.33 -2.33
C LEU A 244 8.93 -21.54 -2.22
N ASN A 245 9.56 -22.07 -3.28
CA ASN A 245 11.00 -22.33 -3.31
C ASN A 245 11.82 -21.03 -3.27
N GLU A 246 11.32 -19.96 -3.89
CA GLU A 246 11.92 -18.62 -3.80
C GLU A 246 11.60 -17.91 -2.48
N ASN A 247 10.41 -18.14 -1.91
CA ASN A 247 9.97 -17.46 -0.69
C ASN A 247 9.03 -18.36 0.15
N TYR A 248 9.59 -18.98 1.19
CA TYR A 248 8.85 -19.84 2.11
C TYR A 248 8.02 -19.02 3.11
N ASN A 249 6.72 -18.85 2.83
CA ASN A 249 5.79 -18.08 3.66
C ASN A 249 4.36 -18.66 3.66
N PHE A 250 3.53 -18.18 4.59
CA PHE A 250 2.11 -18.54 4.73
C PHE A 250 1.33 -18.46 3.41
N GLY A 251 1.54 -17.39 2.63
CA GLY A 251 0.85 -17.17 1.36
C GLY A 251 1.15 -18.26 0.34
N ASN A 252 2.43 -18.57 0.12
CA ASN A 252 2.86 -19.57 -0.86
C ASN A 252 2.49 -21.00 -0.43
N LEU A 253 2.53 -21.30 0.87
CA LEU A 253 2.01 -22.57 1.40
C LEU A 253 0.49 -22.70 1.16
N MET A 254 -0.27 -21.62 1.37
CA MET A 254 -1.70 -21.60 1.07
C MET A 254 -2.00 -21.66 -0.44
N ARG A 255 -1.16 -21.09 -1.32
CA ARG A 255 -1.27 -21.23 -2.79
C ARG A 255 -1.17 -22.69 -3.22
N ILE A 256 -0.23 -23.44 -2.63
CA ILE A 256 -0.07 -24.88 -2.88
C ILE A 256 -1.27 -25.67 -2.32
N TYR A 257 -1.69 -25.39 -1.08
CA TYR A 257 -2.91 -25.97 -0.50
C TYR A 257 -4.14 -25.80 -1.40
N GLN A 258 -4.32 -24.61 -2.00
CA GLN A 258 -5.47 -24.30 -2.86
C GLN A 258 -5.44 -24.98 -4.24
N THR A 259 -4.30 -25.54 -4.67
CA THR A 259 -4.09 -26.09 -6.02
C THR A 259 -3.77 -27.58 -6.06
N ILE A 260 -3.48 -28.20 -4.91
CA ILE A 260 -3.40 -29.65 -4.76
C ILE A 260 -4.81 -30.26 -4.68
N ASP A 261 -5.03 -31.38 -5.37
CA ASP A 261 -6.29 -32.13 -5.32
C ASP A 261 -6.39 -33.09 -4.10
N LYS A 262 -5.29 -33.77 -3.75
CA LYS A 262 -5.27 -34.81 -2.71
C LYS A 262 -5.33 -34.25 -1.28
N ASP A 263 -6.40 -34.59 -0.55
CA ASP A 263 -6.65 -34.14 0.83
C ASP A 263 -5.47 -34.36 1.80
N GLU A 264 -4.79 -35.50 1.72
CA GLU A 264 -3.60 -35.80 2.54
C GLU A 264 -2.45 -34.81 2.31
N GLN A 265 -2.22 -34.43 1.05
CA GLN A 265 -1.17 -33.48 0.69
C GLN A 265 -1.59 -32.04 1.02
N LYS A 266 -2.85 -31.66 0.78
CA LYS A 266 -3.41 -30.37 1.25
C LYS A 266 -3.15 -30.20 2.75
N LEU A 267 -3.49 -31.21 3.55
CA LEU A 267 -3.35 -31.20 5.01
C LEU A 267 -1.90 -30.96 5.46
N ILE A 268 -0.90 -31.58 4.80
CA ILE A 268 0.52 -31.32 5.06
C ILE A 268 0.89 -29.84 4.83
N TYR A 269 0.43 -29.24 3.72
CA TYR A 269 0.69 -27.83 3.45
C TYR A 269 -0.11 -26.88 4.35
N ALA A 270 -1.30 -27.28 4.81
CA ALA A 270 -2.09 -26.52 5.77
C ALA A 270 -1.41 -26.49 7.16
N TYR A 271 -0.91 -27.63 7.67
CA TYR A 271 -0.13 -27.63 8.91
C TYR A 271 1.14 -26.78 8.79
N LYS A 272 1.92 -26.94 7.70
CA LYS A 272 3.08 -26.07 7.42
C LYS A 272 2.72 -24.58 7.39
N ALA A 273 1.58 -24.21 6.81
CA ALA A 273 1.12 -22.83 6.78
C ALA A 273 0.77 -22.33 8.19
N ARG A 274 0.12 -23.16 9.01
CA ARG A 274 -0.19 -22.85 10.41
C ARG A 274 1.06 -22.59 11.25
N ASP A 275 2.12 -23.38 11.04
CA ASP A 275 3.39 -23.26 11.77
C ASP A 275 4.15 -21.96 11.45
N VAL A 276 3.85 -21.28 10.34
CA VAL A 276 4.41 -19.97 9.96
C VAL A 276 3.39 -18.82 9.96
N ALA A 277 2.22 -19.02 10.57
CA ALA A 277 1.20 -17.98 10.68
C ALA A 277 1.63 -16.87 11.66
N GLN A 278 1.60 -15.62 11.19
CA GLN A 278 2.10 -14.45 11.92
C GLN A 278 1.02 -13.69 12.71
N ASN A 279 -0.25 -14.10 12.61
CA ASN A 279 -1.38 -13.43 13.27
C ASN A 279 -2.63 -14.34 13.30
N ASP A 280 -3.55 -14.04 14.22
CA ASP A 280 -4.79 -14.80 14.43
C ASP A 280 -5.66 -14.93 13.16
N ASN A 281 -5.68 -13.95 12.26
CA ASN A 281 -6.43 -14.05 11.00
C ASN A 281 -5.86 -15.16 10.07
N GLN A 282 -4.53 -15.31 10.03
CA GLN A 282 -3.88 -16.41 9.32
C GLN A 282 -4.15 -17.76 10.00
N ILE A 283 -4.07 -17.82 11.34
CA ILE A 283 -4.36 -19.02 12.14
C ILE A 283 -5.82 -19.47 11.94
N VAL A 284 -6.78 -18.57 12.04
CA VAL A 284 -8.22 -18.86 11.82
C VAL A 284 -8.48 -19.33 10.38
N ARG A 285 -7.87 -18.68 9.38
CA ARG A 285 -8.00 -19.09 7.96
C ARG A 285 -7.52 -20.52 7.72
N VAL A 286 -6.36 -20.90 8.30
CA VAL A 286 -5.78 -22.24 8.09
C VAL A 286 -6.42 -23.30 8.98
N ASN A 287 -6.83 -22.97 10.21
CA ASN A 287 -7.61 -23.88 11.06
C ASN A 287 -8.95 -24.25 10.42
N LYS A 288 -9.60 -23.33 9.70
CA LYS A 288 -10.80 -23.69 8.92
C LYS A 288 -10.45 -24.72 7.83
N ALA A 289 -9.40 -24.47 7.05
CA ALA A 289 -8.92 -25.39 6.01
C ALA A 289 -8.56 -26.80 6.56
N ILE A 290 -7.94 -26.86 7.74
CA ILE A 290 -7.63 -28.12 8.45
C ILE A 290 -8.93 -28.82 8.88
N ALA A 291 -9.88 -28.08 9.49
CA ALA A 291 -11.15 -28.65 9.93
C ALA A 291 -12.00 -29.20 8.78
N ASP A 292 -12.13 -28.46 7.68
CA ASP A 292 -12.96 -28.88 6.55
C ASP A 292 -12.43 -30.22 5.94
N ILE A 293 -11.12 -30.47 5.99
CA ILE A 293 -10.49 -31.74 5.59
C ILE A 293 -10.62 -32.83 6.66
N GLU A 294 -10.27 -32.54 7.92
CA GLU A 294 -10.29 -33.56 8.99
C GLU A 294 -11.70 -34.01 9.37
N GLN A 295 -12.69 -33.12 9.28
CA GLN A 295 -14.11 -33.44 9.39
C GLN A 295 -14.54 -34.40 8.26
N SER A 296 -14.16 -34.11 7.02
CA SER A 296 -14.45 -35.00 5.89
C SER A 296 -13.78 -36.37 6.05
N LYS A 297 -12.54 -36.43 6.56
CA LYS A 297 -11.83 -37.69 6.86
C LYS A 297 -12.50 -38.48 7.98
N LEU A 298 -12.98 -37.80 9.03
CA LEU A 298 -13.74 -38.40 10.13
C LEU A 298 -15.05 -39.03 9.61
N GLU A 299 -15.79 -38.30 8.77
CA GLU A 299 -17.05 -38.75 8.18
C GLU A 299 -16.86 -39.93 7.21
N LYS A 300 -15.90 -39.83 6.28
CA LYS A 300 -15.47 -40.93 5.39
C LYS A 300 -15.05 -42.20 6.16
N SER A 301 -14.61 -42.05 7.40
CA SER A 301 -14.22 -43.16 8.28
C SER A 301 -15.41 -43.71 9.08
N ALA A 302 -16.28 -42.85 9.59
CA ALA A 302 -17.49 -43.23 10.31
C ALA A 302 -18.51 -43.99 9.44
N LEU A 303 -18.57 -43.73 8.13
CA LEU A 303 -19.39 -44.48 7.17
C LEU A 303 -19.08 -46.00 7.12
N LYS A 304 -17.93 -46.43 7.67
CA LYS A 304 -17.53 -47.85 7.74
C LYS A 304 -18.07 -48.57 8.97
N VAL A 305 -18.74 -47.87 9.90
CA VAL A 305 -19.26 -48.44 11.14
C VAL A 305 -20.73 -48.81 11.00
N THR A 306 -21.09 -50.01 11.43
CA THR A 306 -22.47 -50.52 11.43
C THR A 306 -23.29 -49.93 12.59
N GLY A 307 -24.12 -48.92 12.30
CA GLY A 307 -25.12 -48.39 13.22
C GLY A 307 -25.51 -46.95 12.95
N PHE A 308 -26.61 -46.47 13.56
CA PHE A 308 -26.97 -45.06 13.52
C PHE A 308 -26.16 -44.29 14.58
N ILE A 309 -25.21 -43.48 14.12
CA ILE A 309 -24.23 -42.76 14.96
C ILE A 309 -24.27 -41.28 14.58
N LYS A 310 -24.50 -40.38 15.55
CA LYS A 310 -24.34 -38.94 15.33
C LYS A 310 -22.86 -38.58 15.41
N ILE A 311 -22.27 -38.26 14.27
CA ILE A 311 -20.86 -37.85 14.16
C ILE A 311 -20.70 -36.44 14.77
N PRO A 312 -19.69 -36.20 15.64
CA PRO A 312 -19.33 -34.86 16.09
C PRO A 312 -18.87 -33.95 14.94
N VAL A 313 -19.27 -32.68 14.98
CA VAL A 313 -18.92 -31.68 13.94
C VAL A 313 -18.14 -30.54 14.58
N TRP A 314 -16.89 -30.32 14.18
CA TRP A 314 -16.04 -29.27 14.78
C TRP A 314 -16.64 -27.86 14.64
N ASN A 315 -17.15 -27.55 13.44
CA ASN A 315 -17.64 -26.21 13.13
C ASN A 315 -18.85 -25.80 13.98
N ASP A 316 -19.71 -26.74 14.40
CA ASP A 316 -20.87 -26.47 15.30
C ASP A 316 -20.44 -25.88 16.64
N PHE A 317 -19.26 -26.24 17.15
CA PHE A 317 -18.66 -25.67 18.35
C PHE A 317 -17.88 -24.40 18.03
N ALA A 318 -17.08 -24.41 16.96
CA ALA A 318 -16.16 -23.34 16.63
C ALA A 318 -16.87 -21.99 16.35
N VAL A 319 -18.01 -22.01 15.67
CA VAL A 319 -18.80 -20.78 15.38
C VAL A 319 -19.48 -20.18 16.61
N GLN A 320 -19.49 -20.89 17.74
CA GLN A 320 -20.11 -20.45 18.99
C GLN A 320 -19.11 -19.89 20.01
N LEU A 321 -17.81 -19.93 19.73
CA LEU A 321 -16.79 -19.41 20.65
C LEU A 321 -16.75 -17.87 20.61
N PRO A 322 -16.71 -17.19 21.77
CA PRO A 322 -16.60 -15.72 21.80
C PRO A 322 -15.29 -15.21 21.21
N ALA A 323 -15.30 -13.98 20.72
CA ALA A 323 -14.16 -13.36 20.02
C ALA A 323 -12.94 -13.03 20.92
N ASN A 324 -13.02 -13.25 22.25
CA ASN A 324 -11.86 -13.13 23.15
C ASN A 324 -11.05 -14.44 23.27
N VAL A 325 -11.54 -15.57 22.73
CA VAL A 325 -10.82 -16.84 22.77
C VAL A 325 -9.70 -16.81 21.73
N SER A 326 -8.44 -16.84 22.19
CA SER A 326 -7.27 -16.72 21.32
C SER A 326 -7.23 -17.79 20.22
N ALA A 327 -6.75 -17.45 19.02
CA ALA A 327 -6.67 -18.42 17.93
C ALA A 327 -5.77 -19.63 18.28
N VAL A 328 -4.78 -19.45 19.15
CA VAL A 328 -3.91 -20.54 19.67
C VAL A 328 -4.70 -21.53 20.54
N GLU A 329 -5.56 -21.06 21.45
CA GLU A 329 -6.42 -21.95 22.25
C GLU A 329 -7.42 -22.70 21.36
N ILE A 330 -8.01 -22.02 20.37
CA ILE A 330 -8.89 -22.65 19.37
C ILE A 330 -8.14 -23.73 18.58
N THR A 331 -6.88 -23.48 18.20
CA THR A 331 -6.01 -24.45 17.51
C THR A 331 -5.80 -25.72 18.35
N GLN A 332 -5.44 -25.55 19.62
CA GLN A 332 -5.23 -26.69 20.53
C GLN A 332 -6.52 -27.49 20.76
N LYS A 333 -7.67 -26.82 20.84
CA LYS A 333 -8.98 -27.48 20.97
C LYS A 333 -9.39 -28.21 19.69
N GLN A 334 -9.09 -27.67 18.51
CA GLN A 334 -9.31 -28.31 17.22
C GLN A 334 -8.50 -29.61 17.08
N ASP A 335 -7.19 -29.55 17.35
CA ASP A 335 -6.32 -30.73 17.23
C ASP A 335 -6.72 -31.82 18.23
N ASN A 336 -7.09 -31.44 19.46
CA ASN A 336 -7.59 -32.39 20.46
C ASN A 336 -8.95 -33.00 20.08
N PHE A 337 -9.86 -32.24 19.45
CA PHE A 337 -11.15 -32.74 18.98
C PHE A 337 -10.96 -33.85 17.93
N PHE A 338 -10.24 -33.57 16.84
CA PHE A 338 -10.04 -34.56 15.77
C PHE A 338 -9.19 -35.74 16.23
N LYS A 339 -8.17 -35.53 17.07
CA LYS A 339 -7.39 -36.63 17.68
C LYS A 339 -8.24 -37.56 18.54
N THR A 340 -9.16 -37.00 19.33
CA THR A 340 -10.05 -37.78 20.20
C THR A 340 -11.10 -38.54 19.38
N ALA A 341 -11.77 -37.86 18.44
CA ALA A 341 -12.77 -38.47 17.57
C ALA A 341 -12.21 -39.64 16.75
N ASN A 342 -11.03 -39.46 16.13
CA ASN A 342 -10.34 -40.55 15.42
C ASN A 342 -9.89 -41.67 16.37
N SER A 343 -9.42 -41.35 17.59
CA SER A 343 -9.11 -42.39 18.58
C SER A 343 -10.33 -43.19 19.03
N TYR A 344 -11.55 -42.63 18.97
CA TYR A 344 -12.78 -43.36 19.29
C TYR A 344 -13.20 -44.28 18.13
N LEU A 345 -13.11 -43.85 16.87
CA LEU A 345 -13.34 -44.72 15.70
C LEU A 345 -12.45 -45.97 15.68
N VAL A 346 -11.21 -45.86 16.20
CA VAL A 346 -10.26 -46.99 16.26
C VAL A 346 -10.53 -47.93 17.44
N LYS A 347 -11.16 -47.44 18.53
CA LYS A 347 -11.30 -48.19 19.80
C LYS A 347 -12.70 -48.76 20.05
N PHE A 348 -13.74 -48.17 19.47
CA PHE A 348 -15.13 -48.46 19.82
C PHE A 348 -15.99 -48.69 18.57
N SER A 349 -17.03 -49.51 18.73
CA SER A 349 -18.02 -49.79 17.68
C SER A 349 -19.44 -49.78 18.24
N GLY A 350 -20.43 -49.65 17.35
CA GLY A 350 -21.85 -49.62 17.71
C GLY A 350 -22.17 -48.65 18.85
N GLN A 351 -22.92 -49.12 19.86
CA GLN A 351 -23.36 -48.29 20.99
C GLN A 351 -22.21 -47.68 21.80
N GLN A 352 -21.05 -48.34 21.91
CA GLN A 352 -19.89 -47.80 22.63
C GLN A 352 -19.36 -46.54 21.93
N LEU A 353 -19.32 -46.55 20.59
CA LEU A 353 -18.90 -45.40 19.80
C LEU A 353 -19.94 -44.27 19.85
N THR A 354 -21.24 -44.59 19.78
CA THR A 354 -22.33 -43.61 19.98
C THR A 354 -22.19 -42.91 21.33
N ASN A 355 -21.93 -43.66 22.41
CA ASN A 355 -21.74 -43.10 23.75
C ASN A 355 -20.48 -42.24 23.83
N ALA A 356 -19.36 -42.67 23.23
CA ALA A 356 -18.11 -41.91 23.21
C ALA A 356 -18.22 -40.59 22.43
N PHE A 357 -18.91 -40.59 21.28
CA PHE A 357 -19.20 -39.37 20.52
C PHE A 357 -20.20 -38.45 21.22
N ASN A 358 -21.18 -38.99 21.94
CA ASN A 358 -22.07 -38.17 22.79
C ASN A 358 -21.29 -37.50 23.93
N SER A 359 -20.34 -38.20 24.57
CA SER A 359 -19.44 -37.59 25.55
C SER A 359 -18.61 -36.46 24.93
N LEU A 360 -17.97 -36.71 23.78
CA LEU A 360 -17.17 -35.68 23.09
C LEU A 360 -18.01 -34.44 22.73
N ASN A 361 -19.24 -34.63 22.27
CA ASN A 361 -20.17 -33.53 22.00
C ASN A 361 -20.52 -32.77 23.29
N GLN A 362 -20.69 -33.46 24.43
CA GLN A 362 -20.98 -32.83 25.71
C GLN A 362 -19.78 -32.03 26.24
N ASP A 363 -18.56 -32.57 26.16
CA ASP A 363 -17.33 -31.92 26.59
C ASP A 363 -17.08 -30.60 25.85
N TYR A 364 -17.31 -30.58 24.53
CA TYR A 364 -17.14 -29.36 23.73
C TYR A 364 -18.30 -28.37 23.86
N ASN A 365 -19.54 -28.82 24.12
CA ASN A 365 -20.64 -27.94 24.51
C ASN A 365 -20.36 -27.24 25.86
N ASN A 366 -19.88 -27.98 26.86
CA ASN A 366 -19.50 -27.43 28.16
C ASN A 366 -18.40 -26.37 28.00
N TYR A 367 -17.33 -26.69 27.26
CA TYR A 367 -16.24 -25.75 26.97
C TYR A 367 -16.71 -24.47 26.26
N VAL A 368 -17.61 -24.58 25.28
CA VAL A 368 -18.22 -23.42 24.62
C VAL A 368 -19.03 -22.57 25.61
N GLN A 369 -19.81 -23.21 26.48
CA GLN A 369 -20.63 -22.49 27.47
C GLN A 369 -19.76 -21.80 28.54
N ASP A 370 -18.69 -22.45 29.02
CA ASP A 370 -17.74 -21.87 29.97
C ASP A 370 -17.06 -20.62 29.38
N LYS A 371 -16.66 -20.66 28.10
CA LYS A 371 -16.09 -19.49 27.43
C LYS A 371 -17.10 -18.36 27.24
N LYS A 372 -18.36 -18.66 26.90
CA LYS A 372 -19.44 -17.66 26.88
C LYS A 372 -19.66 -17.03 28.27
N ASN A 373 -19.70 -17.84 29.32
CA ASN A 373 -19.84 -17.38 30.71
C ASN A 373 -18.68 -16.45 31.11
N GLN A 374 -17.43 -16.82 30.81
CA GLN A 374 -16.24 -16.00 31.07
C GLN A 374 -16.28 -14.67 30.30
N PHE A 375 -16.64 -14.70 29.01
CA PHE A 375 -16.77 -13.49 28.19
C PHE A 375 -17.80 -12.51 28.76
N TYR A 376 -19.00 -12.97 29.11
CA TYR A 376 -20.03 -12.08 29.68
C TYR A 376 -19.65 -11.54 31.06
N GLN A 377 -18.94 -12.31 31.89
CA GLN A 377 -18.40 -11.81 33.17
C GLN A 377 -17.35 -10.71 32.95
N GLU A 378 -16.44 -10.88 31.97
CA GLU A 378 -15.49 -9.84 31.60
C GLU A 378 -16.18 -8.56 31.09
N GLU A 379 -17.21 -8.67 30.25
CA GLU A 379 -17.95 -7.50 29.76
C GLU A 379 -18.67 -6.76 30.88
N GLN A 380 -19.31 -7.48 31.81
CA GLN A 380 -19.96 -6.88 32.99
C GLN A 380 -18.94 -6.14 33.88
N LEU A 381 -17.76 -6.72 34.11
CA LEU A 381 -16.69 -6.07 34.88
C LEU A 381 -16.15 -4.82 34.16
N LYS A 382 -15.96 -4.87 32.83
CA LYS A 382 -15.54 -3.72 32.02
C LYS A 382 -16.59 -2.59 32.07
N ALA A 383 -17.88 -2.92 32.00
CA ALA A 383 -18.97 -1.96 32.11
C ALA A 383 -19.05 -1.29 33.50
N GLN A 384 -18.89 -2.07 34.58
CA GLN A 384 -18.83 -1.55 35.95
C GLN A 384 -17.62 -0.62 36.15
N GLN A 385 -16.44 -0.99 35.65
CA GLN A 385 -15.24 -0.13 35.69
C GLN A 385 -15.43 1.17 34.91
N ALA A 386 -16.06 1.11 33.72
CA ALA A 386 -16.37 2.31 32.94
C ALA A 386 -17.31 3.27 33.70
N LEU A 387 -18.36 2.74 34.34
CA LEU A 387 -19.28 3.53 35.15
C LEU A 387 -18.59 4.20 36.35
N ILE A 388 -17.69 3.49 37.03
CA ILE A 388 -16.90 4.05 38.14
C ILE A 388 -15.98 5.18 37.65
N ILE A 389 -15.32 5.02 36.50
CA ILE A 389 -14.47 6.05 35.89
C ILE A 389 -15.31 7.27 35.48
N GLU A 390 -16.52 7.08 34.96
CA GLU A 390 -17.45 8.16 34.62
C GLU A 390 -17.95 8.91 35.86
N GLN A 391 -18.32 8.20 36.93
CA GLN A 391 -18.68 8.81 38.22
C GLN A 391 -17.52 9.63 38.80
N GLN A 392 -16.29 9.10 38.80
CA GLN A 392 -15.09 9.83 39.22
C GLN A 392 -14.86 11.09 38.37
N ARG A 393 -15.03 11.00 37.04
CA ARG A 393 -14.93 12.14 36.12
C ARG A 393 -15.98 13.22 36.42
N ASN A 394 -17.23 12.82 36.64
CA ASN A 394 -18.32 13.75 36.93
C ASN A 394 -18.12 14.44 38.30
N ASN A 395 -17.62 13.72 39.30
CA ASN A 395 -17.26 14.29 40.60
C ASN A 395 -16.11 15.32 40.48
N MET A 396 -15.09 15.04 39.66
CA MET A 396 -14.02 16.02 39.39
C MET A 396 -14.54 17.27 38.69
N LEU A 397 -15.40 17.13 37.67
CA LEU A 397 -16.02 18.26 36.97
C LEU A 397 -16.89 19.12 37.89
N GLN A 398 -17.61 18.52 38.84
CA GLN A 398 -18.36 19.27 39.86
C GLN A 398 -17.43 20.06 40.80
N GLN A 399 -16.33 19.44 41.26
CA GLN A 399 -15.34 20.14 42.10
C GLN A 399 -14.63 21.29 41.36
N GLU A 400 -14.36 21.11 40.06
CA GLU A 400 -13.79 22.15 39.19
C GLU A 400 -14.76 23.31 38.99
N MET A 401 -16.04 23.02 38.70
CA MET A 401 -17.10 24.02 38.58
C MET A 401 -17.29 24.84 39.87
N ILE A 402 -17.27 24.18 41.04
CA ILE A 402 -17.35 24.85 42.35
C ILE A 402 -16.12 25.74 42.57
N ARG A 403 -14.91 25.26 42.24
CA ARG A 403 -13.67 26.06 42.32
C ARG A 403 -13.74 27.28 41.43
N GLU A 404 -14.17 27.15 40.17
CA GLU A 404 -14.34 28.30 39.28
C GLU A 404 -15.35 29.31 39.84
N GLN A 405 -16.49 28.85 40.37
CA GLN A 405 -17.49 29.74 40.95
C GLN A 405 -16.95 30.47 42.19
N GLN A 406 -16.16 29.81 43.04
CA GLN A 406 -15.46 30.46 44.15
C GLN A 406 -14.47 31.53 43.66
N ILE A 407 -13.73 31.27 42.58
CA ILE A 407 -12.81 32.24 41.96
C ILE A 407 -13.58 33.42 41.37
N ARG A 408 -14.67 33.19 40.63
CA ARG A 408 -15.56 34.25 40.10
C ARG A 408 -16.11 35.12 41.23
N ASN A 409 -16.70 34.51 42.26
CA ASN A 409 -17.23 35.20 43.45
C ASN A 409 -16.16 35.91 44.30
N TYR A 410 -14.87 35.59 44.12
CA TYR A 410 -13.74 36.28 44.75
C TYR A 410 -13.31 37.50 43.94
N LEU A 411 -13.17 37.34 42.62
CA LEU A 411 -12.82 38.42 41.69
C LEU A 411 -13.91 39.49 41.63
N GLU A 412 -15.19 39.11 41.61
CA GLU A 412 -16.33 40.03 41.70
C GLU A 412 -16.30 40.83 43.01
N ARG A 413 -16.01 40.19 44.15
CA ARG A 413 -15.87 40.88 45.43
C ARG A 413 -14.66 41.81 45.46
N GLN A 414 -13.51 41.41 44.89
CA GLN A 414 -12.37 42.34 44.74
C GLN A 414 -12.75 43.55 43.88
N ASN A 415 -13.36 43.34 42.72
CA ASN A 415 -13.82 44.44 41.84
C ASN A 415 -14.78 45.37 42.58
N TYR A 416 -15.75 44.82 43.32
CA TYR A 416 -16.66 45.63 44.14
C TYR A 416 -15.92 46.41 45.23
N TYR A 417 -14.94 45.82 45.93
CA TYR A 417 -14.09 46.52 46.89
C TYR A 417 -13.20 47.61 46.24
N PHE A 418 -12.73 47.42 45.00
CA PHE A 418 -11.98 48.44 44.27
C PHE A 418 -12.88 49.58 43.78
N MET A 419 -14.11 49.30 43.36
CA MET A 419 -15.08 50.31 42.88
C MET A 419 -15.79 51.06 44.01
N SER A 420 -15.91 50.47 45.20
CA SER A 420 -16.53 51.09 46.40
C SER A 420 -15.55 51.85 47.30
N ARG A 421 -14.24 51.85 46.97
CA ARG A 421 -13.25 52.69 47.67
C ARG A 421 -13.57 54.18 47.46
N PRO A 422 -13.68 54.99 48.52
CA PRO A 422 -13.73 56.44 48.37
C PRO A 422 -12.45 56.94 47.69
N TYR A 423 -12.59 57.72 46.63
CA TYR A 423 -11.47 58.47 46.05
C TYR A 423 -11.09 59.62 47.00
N TYR A 424 -10.24 59.31 47.98
CA TYR A 424 -9.60 60.32 48.82
C TYR A 424 -8.64 61.17 47.98
N TYR A 425 -9.18 62.26 47.43
CA TYR A 425 -8.41 63.34 46.80
C TYR A 425 -7.56 64.04 47.87
N HIS A 426 -6.39 63.46 48.15
CA HIS A 426 -5.35 64.11 48.93
C HIS A 426 -4.75 65.28 48.13
N MET A 427 -5.42 66.44 48.18
CA MET A 427 -4.79 67.70 47.82
C MET A 427 -3.54 67.89 48.68
N ARG A 428 -2.36 67.83 48.07
CA ARG A 428 -1.11 68.23 48.72
C ARG A 428 -1.12 69.76 48.90
N PRO A 429 -0.82 70.29 50.09
CA PRO A 429 -0.58 71.72 50.26
C PRO A 429 0.57 72.17 49.35
N ARG A 430 0.35 73.21 48.55
CA ARG A 430 1.44 73.93 47.90
C ARG A 430 2.05 74.89 48.92
N TYR A 431 3.18 74.52 49.50
CA TYR A 431 4.09 75.51 50.05
C TYR A 431 4.81 76.20 48.88
N ILE A 432 4.57 77.50 48.76
CA ILE A 432 5.36 78.47 48.00
C ILE A 432 5.71 79.57 49.01
N TRP A 433 6.87 80.21 48.82
CA TRP A 433 7.41 81.26 49.68
C TRP A 433 6.47 82.48 49.80
#